data_AF-A0A960D3N5-F1
#
_entry.id   AF-A0A960D3N5-F1
#
_cell.length_a   1.000
_cell.length_b   1.000
_cell.length_c   1.000
_cell.angle_alpha   90.00
_cell.angle_beta   90.00
_cell.angle_gamma   90.00
#
_symmetry.space_group_name_H-M   'P 1'
#
loop_
_entity.id
_entity.type
_entity.pdbx_description
1 polymer ?
#
loop_
_entity_poly.entity_id
_entity_poly.type
_entity_poly.pdbx_seq_one_letter_code
_entity_poly.pdbx_strand_id
1 'polypeptide(L)'
;MTVLDRAAATGSELAARIVDGPGGYTGVSGDEEWAAEVRRLATQRGATLLAHNYQLPAIQDVADHVGDSLALSRIAAEAPEDTIVFCGVHFMAETAKILSPDKTVLIPDQRAGCSLADSITAAELQAWKDDHPDAVVVSYVNTTAAVKAL
;
A
#
# COMPACT_ATOMS: atom_id res chain seq x y z
N MET A 1 -1.98 -1.26 -12.55
CA MET A 1 -0.93 -0.68 -11.68
C MET A 1 0.42 -1.07 -12.27
N THR A 2 1.21 -0.11 -12.76
CA THR A 2 2.51 -0.39 -13.38
C THR A 2 3.56 -0.59 -12.30
N VAL A 3 4.23 -1.74 -12.28
CA VAL A 3 5.41 -1.95 -11.42
C VAL A 3 6.59 -1.26 -12.09
N LEU A 4 7.10 -0.22 -11.44
CA LEU A 4 8.39 0.33 -11.77
C LEU A 4 9.43 -0.40 -10.94
N ASP A 5 9.95 -1.51 -11.44
CA ASP A 5 11.17 -2.09 -10.87
C ASP A 5 12.34 -1.15 -11.20
N ARG A 6 12.64 -0.30 -10.24
CA ARG A 6 13.65 0.76 -10.35
C ARG A 6 14.82 0.51 -9.40
N ALA A 7 15.04 -0.73 -8.97
CA ALA A 7 16.16 -1.07 -8.09
C ALA A 7 17.50 -0.57 -8.67
N ALA A 8 17.71 -0.69 -9.99
CA ALA A 8 18.90 -0.17 -10.68
C ALA A 8 18.96 1.37 -10.78
N ALA A 9 17.85 2.08 -10.62
CA ALA A 9 17.76 3.53 -10.78
C ALA A 9 17.89 4.31 -9.45
N THR A 10 18.11 3.63 -8.32
CA THR A 10 18.30 4.26 -7.00
C THR A 10 19.76 4.60 -6.69
N GLY A 11 20.72 3.95 -7.37
CA GLY A 11 22.14 4.01 -7.02
C GLY A 11 22.46 3.38 -5.66
N SER A 12 21.53 2.60 -5.10
CA SER A 12 21.62 2.02 -3.76
C SER A 12 22.37 0.69 -3.78
N GLU A 13 23.46 0.59 -3.03
CA GLU A 13 24.18 -0.68 -2.84
C GLU A 13 23.33 -1.71 -2.08
N LEU A 14 22.45 -1.24 -1.19
CA LEU A 14 21.48 -2.07 -0.49
C LEU A 14 20.46 -2.69 -1.45
N ALA A 15 20.01 -1.95 -2.47
CA ALA A 15 19.09 -2.49 -3.46
C ALA A 15 19.69 -3.68 -4.23
N ALA A 16 21.00 -3.68 -4.47
CA ALA A 16 21.70 -4.79 -5.13
C ALA A 16 21.76 -6.07 -4.27
N ARG A 17 21.53 -5.97 -2.96
CA ARG A 17 21.49 -7.10 -2.02
C ARG A 17 20.09 -7.70 -1.89
N ILE A 18 19.05 -7.05 -2.42
CA ILE A 18 17.67 -7.54 -2.32
C ILE A 18 17.51 -8.79 -3.18
N VAL A 19 16.95 -9.84 -2.58
CA VAL A 19 16.60 -11.09 -3.25
C VAL A 19 15.09 -11.25 -3.24
N ASP A 20 14.47 -11.27 -4.41
CA ASP A 20 13.05 -11.59 -4.58
C ASP A 20 12.87 -13.11 -4.68
N GLY A 21 12.31 -13.71 -3.63
CA GLY A 21 12.02 -15.14 -3.56
C GLY A 21 10.53 -15.43 -3.45
N PRO A 22 10.11 -16.70 -3.52
CA PRO A 22 8.69 -17.08 -3.44
C PRO A 22 8.01 -16.67 -2.12
N GLY A 23 8.79 -16.48 -1.06
CA GLY A 23 8.30 -16.04 0.26
C GLY A 23 8.37 -14.53 0.51
N GLY A 24 8.77 -13.72 -0.47
CA GLY A 24 8.97 -12.28 -0.31
C GLY A 24 10.41 -11.83 -0.57
N TYR A 25 10.68 -10.56 -0.24
CA TYR A 25 11.99 -9.94 -0.37
C TYR A 25 12.90 -10.24 0.82
N THR A 26 14.15 -10.59 0.55
CA THR A 26 15.19 -10.92 1.55
C THR A 26 16.53 -10.27 1.19
N GLY A 27 17.60 -10.53 1.96
CA GLY A 27 18.97 -10.07 1.66
C GLY A 27 19.35 -8.70 2.27
N VAL A 28 18.38 -7.99 2.83
CA VAL A 28 18.57 -6.76 3.59
C VAL A 28 17.85 -6.87 4.94
N SER A 29 18.51 -6.40 6.00
CA SER A 29 17.95 -6.27 7.35
C SER A 29 17.42 -4.86 7.57
N GLY A 30 16.39 -4.72 8.41
CA GLY A 30 15.91 -3.40 8.86
C GLY A 30 16.81 -2.79 9.94
N ASP A 31 18.07 -2.54 9.60
CA ASP A 31 19.07 -1.91 10.46
C ASP A 31 19.22 -0.40 10.18
N GLU A 32 20.15 0.27 10.87
CA GLU A 32 20.37 1.71 10.74
C GLU A 32 20.80 2.12 9.32
N GLU A 33 21.58 1.28 8.63
CA GLU A 33 22.01 1.53 7.25
C GLU A 33 20.80 1.52 6.30
N TRP A 34 19.96 0.50 6.43
CA TRP A 34 18.71 0.40 5.67
C TRP A 34 17.76 1.56 5.97
N ALA A 35 17.59 1.90 7.24
CA ALA A 35 16.71 2.99 7.64
C ALA A 35 17.17 4.33 7.04
N ALA A 36 18.47 4.63 7.13
CA ALA A 36 19.06 5.84 6.56
C ALA A 36 18.85 5.90 5.03
N GLU A 37 19.01 4.78 4.33
CA GLU A 37 18.84 4.73 2.88
C GLU A 37 17.39 4.89 2.45
N VAL A 38 16.44 4.25 3.15
CA VAL A 38 15.01 4.43 2.91
C VAL A 38 14.61 5.88 3.07
N ARG A 39 15.05 6.54 4.16
CA ARG A 39 14.77 7.96 4.40
C ARG A 39 15.42 8.86 3.34
N ARG A 40 16.66 8.58 2.94
CA ARG A 40 17.34 9.32 1.86
C ARG A 40 16.56 9.24 0.55
N LEU A 41 16.11 8.05 0.16
CA LEU A 41 15.34 7.83 -1.06
C LEU A 41 13.94 8.47 -0.98
N ALA A 42 13.29 8.42 0.18
CA ALA A 42 12.01 9.08 0.43
C ALA A 42 12.11 10.59 0.21
N THR A 43 13.11 11.23 0.83
CA THR A 43 13.37 12.67 0.66
C THR A 43 13.71 13.01 -0.78
N GLN A 44 14.59 12.24 -1.44
CA GLN A 44 14.97 12.47 -2.84
C GLN A 44 13.76 12.42 -3.79
N ARG A 45 12.76 11.60 -3.46
CA ARG A 45 11.55 11.40 -4.28
C ARG A 45 10.37 12.26 -3.83
N GLY A 46 10.52 13.07 -2.78
CA GLY A 46 9.40 13.79 -2.19
C GLY A 46 8.24 12.86 -1.84
N ALA A 47 8.55 11.74 -1.18
CA ALA A 47 7.60 10.68 -0.88
C ALA A 47 7.34 10.56 0.62
N THR A 48 6.06 10.36 0.96
CA THR A 48 5.63 10.02 2.32
C THR A 48 5.47 8.52 2.49
N LEU A 49 5.97 7.99 3.60
CA LEU A 49 5.86 6.59 3.98
C LEU A 49 4.75 6.40 5.01
N LEU A 50 3.77 5.58 4.65
CA LEU A 50 2.65 5.20 5.50
C LEU A 50 2.78 3.74 5.89
N ALA A 51 2.79 3.41 7.17
CA ALA A 51 2.88 2.03 7.65
C ALA A 51 1.65 1.61 8.45
N HIS A 52 1.04 0.49 8.07
CA HIS A 52 -0.02 -0.08 8.87
C HIS A 52 0.54 -0.61 10.21
N ASN A 53 -0.28 -0.60 11.27
CA ASN A 53 0.06 -1.10 12.61
C ASN A 53 0.61 -2.56 12.66
N TYR A 54 0.41 -3.34 11.60
CA TYR A 54 0.87 -4.73 11.50
C TYR A 54 2.22 -4.88 10.77
N GLN A 55 2.83 -3.79 10.33
CA GLN A 55 4.14 -3.83 9.69
C GLN A 55 5.23 -4.23 10.69
N LEU A 56 6.36 -4.71 10.16
CA LEU A 56 7.54 -5.02 10.97
C LEU A 56 8.03 -3.75 11.70
N PRO A 57 8.61 -3.87 12.92
CA PRO A 57 9.05 -2.71 13.70
C PRO A 57 9.93 -1.74 12.91
N ALA A 58 10.93 -2.24 12.19
CA ALA A 58 11.82 -1.40 11.37
C ALA A 58 11.07 -0.59 10.30
N ILE A 59 9.98 -1.11 9.73
CA ILE A 59 9.15 -0.38 8.76
C ILE A 59 8.32 0.71 9.46
N GLN A 60 7.85 0.45 10.67
CA GLN A 60 7.16 1.46 11.48
C GLN A 60 8.11 2.59 11.88
N ASP A 61 9.35 2.26 12.29
CA ASP A 61 10.35 3.23 12.74
C ASP A 61 10.78 4.23 11.65
N VAL A 62 10.73 3.82 10.36
CA VAL A 62 11.09 4.70 9.22
C VAL A 62 9.90 5.43 8.59
N ALA A 63 8.68 5.06 8.96
CA ALA A 63 7.46 5.64 8.39
C ALA A 63 7.23 7.07 8.91
N ASP A 64 6.66 7.94 8.08
CA ASP A 64 6.23 9.27 8.51
C ASP A 64 4.96 9.18 9.36
N HIS A 65 4.10 8.21 9.05
CA HIS A 65 2.88 7.94 9.79
C HIS A 65 2.64 6.44 9.97
N VAL A 66 2.22 6.06 11.18
CA VAL A 66 1.80 4.70 11.54
C VAL A 66 0.34 4.73 11.98
N GLY A 67 -0.50 3.82 11.48
CA GLY A 67 -1.92 3.83 11.83
C GLY A 67 -2.76 2.71 11.23
N ASP A 68 -4.08 2.87 11.34
CA ASP A 68 -5.06 1.96 10.74
C ASP A 68 -5.36 2.28 9.26
N SER A 69 -6.06 1.38 8.59
CA SER A 69 -6.36 1.45 7.14
C SER A 69 -6.99 2.77 6.68
N LEU A 70 -8.03 3.23 7.38
CA LEU A 70 -8.83 4.38 6.94
C LEU A 70 -8.13 5.69 7.30
N ALA A 71 -7.55 5.76 8.50
CA ALA A 71 -6.77 6.90 8.94
C ALA A 71 -5.59 7.16 7.99
N LEU A 72 -4.81 6.12 7.64
CA LEU A 72 -3.70 6.25 6.70
C LEU A 72 -4.16 6.66 5.30
N SER A 73 -5.30 6.14 4.82
CA SER A 73 -5.82 6.53 3.50
C SER A 73 -6.25 8.01 3.45
N ARG A 74 -6.76 8.57 4.57
CA ARG A 74 -7.06 10.00 4.69
C ARG A 74 -5.79 10.84 4.75
N ILE A 75 -4.80 10.41 5.53
CA ILE A 75 -3.48 11.05 5.58
C ILE A 75 -2.85 11.09 4.18
N ALA A 76 -2.95 10.01 3.39
CA ALA A 76 -2.45 9.98 2.02
C ALA A 76 -3.05 11.08 1.11
N ALA A 77 -4.33 11.43 1.34
CA ALA A 77 -5.01 12.47 0.57
C ALA A 77 -4.61 13.89 0.99
N GLU A 78 -4.31 14.08 2.28
CA GLU A 78 -3.93 15.36 2.87
C GLU A 78 -2.43 15.64 2.81
N ALA A 79 -1.59 14.60 2.63
CA ALA A 79 -0.15 14.73 2.57
C ALA A 79 0.28 15.71 1.46
N PRO A 80 1.24 16.62 1.70
CA PRO A 80 1.73 17.54 0.69
C PRO A 80 2.52 16.84 -0.44
N GLU A 81 3.07 15.66 -0.18
CA GLU A 81 3.85 14.86 -1.11
C GLU A 81 2.99 14.28 -2.26
N ASP A 82 3.50 14.34 -3.49
CA ASP A 82 2.82 13.76 -4.66
C ASP A 82 3.03 12.24 -4.77
N THR A 83 3.96 11.68 -3.99
CA THR A 83 4.24 10.24 -3.95
C THR A 83 3.97 9.68 -2.56
N ILE A 84 3.17 8.61 -2.50
CA ILE A 84 2.86 7.86 -1.28
C ILE A 84 3.45 6.46 -1.42
N VAL A 85 4.25 6.03 -0.44
CA VAL A 85 4.67 4.64 -0.29
C VAL A 85 3.82 4.02 0.81
N PHE A 86 2.88 3.18 0.44
CA PHE A 86 1.93 2.55 1.35
C PHE A 86 2.43 1.17 1.77
N CYS A 87 3.09 1.10 2.93
CA CYS A 87 3.51 -0.13 3.58
C CYS A 87 2.30 -0.82 4.24
N GLY A 88 1.49 -1.47 3.42
CA GLY A 88 0.27 -2.18 3.79
C GLY A 88 -0.10 -3.24 2.77
N VAL A 89 -1.39 -3.53 2.64
CA VAL A 89 -1.93 -4.49 1.66
C VAL A 89 -2.69 -3.77 0.54
N HIS A 90 -2.96 -4.45 -0.57
CA HIS A 90 -3.52 -3.87 -1.80
C HIS A 90 -4.72 -2.95 -1.60
N PHE A 91 -5.78 -3.40 -0.90
CA PHE A 91 -6.98 -2.57 -0.75
C PHE A 91 -6.71 -1.25 -0.04
N MET A 92 -5.70 -1.20 0.84
CA MET A 92 -5.32 0.03 1.54
C MET A 92 -4.68 1.01 0.56
N ALA A 93 -3.75 0.54 -0.28
CA ALA A 93 -3.13 1.34 -1.33
C ALA A 93 -4.15 1.79 -2.39
N GLU A 94 -5.10 0.92 -2.76
CA GLU A 94 -6.22 1.29 -3.63
C GLU A 94 -7.09 2.38 -2.99
N THR A 95 -7.42 2.26 -1.70
CA THR A 95 -8.21 3.26 -0.98
C THR A 95 -7.48 4.60 -0.92
N ALA A 96 -6.18 4.60 -0.63
CA ALA A 96 -5.36 5.80 -0.70
C ALA A 96 -5.40 6.43 -2.10
N LYS A 97 -5.27 5.63 -3.17
CA LYS A 97 -5.34 6.12 -4.56
C LYS A 97 -6.72 6.66 -4.94
N ILE A 98 -7.80 6.05 -4.44
CA ILE A 98 -9.18 6.54 -4.63
C ILE A 98 -9.34 7.92 -4.00
N LEU A 99 -8.81 8.13 -2.79
CA LEU A 99 -8.90 9.42 -2.09
C LEU A 99 -7.89 10.46 -2.60
N SER A 100 -6.84 10.02 -3.31
CA SER A 100 -5.78 10.88 -3.86
C SER A 100 -5.55 10.61 -5.36
N PRO A 101 -6.54 10.88 -6.22
CA PRO A 101 -6.54 10.45 -7.62
C PRO A 101 -5.36 11.00 -8.43
N ASP A 102 -4.82 12.16 -8.06
CA ASP A 102 -3.70 12.80 -8.76
C ASP A 102 -2.31 12.37 -8.22
N LYS A 103 -2.26 11.74 -7.05
CA LYS A 103 -0.99 11.31 -6.42
C LYS A 103 -0.53 9.96 -6.94
N THR A 104 0.78 9.73 -6.93
CA THR A 104 1.36 8.41 -7.19
C THR A 104 1.34 7.59 -5.92
N VAL A 105 0.66 6.43 -5.93
CA VAL A 105 0.64 5.50 -4.79
C VAL A 105 1.43 4.24 -5.16
N LEU A 106 2.43 3.91 -4.35
CA LEU A 106 3.31 2.76 -4.49
C LEU A 106 3.04 1.76 -3.36
N ILE A 107 2.94 0.49 -3.71
CA ILE A 107 2.96 -0.62 -2.75
C ILE A 107 4.30 -1.35 -2.87
N PRO A 108 5.06 -1.54 -1.77
CA PRO A 108 6.38 -2.18 -1.85
C PRO A 108 6.37 -3.62 -2.34
N ASP A 109 5.31 -4.39 -2.04
CA ASP A 109 5.16 -5.78 -2.49
C ASP A 109 3.77 -6.02 -3.09
N GLN A 110 3.72 -6.39 -4.37
CA GLN A 110 2.47 -6.74 -5.04
C GLN A 110 1.87 -8.07 -4.57
N ARG A 111 2.56 -8.84 -3.73
CA ARG A 111 2.01 -10.04 -3.10
C ARG A 111 1.29 -9.74 -1.78
N ALA A 112 1.32 -8.50 -1.31
CA ALA A 112 0.66 -8.07 -0.08
C ALA A 112 -0.88 -8.03 -0.24
N GLY A 113 -1.51 -9.21 -0.21
CA GLY A 113 -2.97 -9.39 -0.31
C GLY A 113 -3.70 -9.39 1.04
N CYS A 114 -5.01 -9.55 0.98
CA CYS A 114 -5.86 -9.68 2.17
C CYS A 114 -6.97 -10.71 1.89
N SER A 115 -6.89 -11.88 2.51
CA SER A 115 -7.87 -12.95 2.34
C SER A 115 -9.31 -12.53 2.63
N LEU A 116 -9.50 -11.56 3.53
CA LEU A 116 -10.82 -10.98 3.81
C LEU A 116 -11.32 -10.11 2.66
N ALA A 117 -10.45 -9.32 2.02
CA ALA A 117 -10.82 -8.53 0.86
C ALA A 117 -11.14 -9.40 -0.36
N ASP A 118 -10.51 -10.57 -0.45
CA ASP A 118 -10.71 -11.56 -1.51
C ASP A 118 -11.97 -12.45 -1.29
N SER A 119 -12.71 -12.24 -0.19
CA SER A 119 -13.88 -13.05 0.17
C SER A 119 -15.14 -12.76 -0.65
N ILE A 120 -15.16 -11.65 -1.40
CA ILE A 120 -16.27 -11.26 -2.26
C ILE A 120 -15.75 -10.53 -3.50
N THR A 121 -16.32 -10.89 -4.65
CA THR A 121 -16.06 -10.22 -5.93
C THR A 121 -17.14 -9.20 -6.27
N ALA A 122 -16.82 -8.26 -7.17
CA ALA A 122 -17.80 -7.30 -7.65
C ALA A 122 -18.99 -7.98 -8.38
N ALA A 123 -18.74 -9.08 -9.10
CA ALA A 123 -19.79 -9.84 -9.77
C ALA A 123 -20.76 -10.49 -8.78
N GLU A 124 -20.25 -11.06 -7.69
CA GLU A 124 -21.07 -11.65 -6.63
C GLU A 124 -21.89 -10.57 -5.90
N LEU A 125 -21.30 -9.41 -5.61
CA LEU A 125 -22.04 -8.28 -5.04
C LEU A 125 -23.14 -7.79 -6.00
N GLN A 126 -22.86 -7.68 -7.29
CA GLN A 126 -23.86 -7.27 -8.28
C GLN A 126 -25.05 -8.24 -8.31
N ALA A 127 -24.79 -9.54 -8.35
CA ALA A 127 -25.85 -10.55 -8.30
C ALA A 127 -26.68 -10.41 -7.01
N TRP A 128 -26.04 -10.14 -5.87
CA TRP A 128 -26.74 -9.95 -4.60
C TRP A 128 -27.63 -8.70 -4.60
N LYS A 129 -27.20 -7.62 -5.25
CA LYS A 129 -27.99 -6.39 -5.43
C LYS A 129 -29.21 -6.62 -6.34
N ASP A 130 -29.05 -7.41 -7.39
CA ASP A 130 -30.16 -7.74 -8.31
C ASP A 130 -31.27 -8.52 -7.59
N ASP A 131 -30.90 -9.39 -6.64
CA ASP A 131 -31.84 -10.12 -5.79
C ASP A 131 -32.46 -9.25 -4.67
N HIS A 132 -31.83 -8.12 -4.33
CA HIS A 132 -32.24 -7.22 -3.23
C HIS A 132 -32.22 -5.75 -3.66
N PRO A 133 -33.11 -5.33 -4.58
CA PRO A 133 -33.02 -4.02 -5.25
C PRO A 133 -33.20 -2.81 -4.30
N ASP A 134 -33.88 -2.99 -3.17
CA ASP A 134 -34.12 -1.94 -2.17
C ASP A 134 -33.08 -1.93 -1.03
N ALA A 135 -32.11 -2.83 -1.05
CA ALA A 135 -31.09 -2.93 -0.01
C ALA A 135 -29.98 -1.88 -0.17
N VAL A 136 -29.45 -1.40 0.96
CA VAL A 136 -28.26 -0.54 0.99
C VAL A 136 -27.02 -1.41 1.13
N VAL A 137 -26.05 -1.21 0.24
CA VAL A 137 -24.74 -1.85 0.33
C VAL A 137 -23.86 -1.08 1.33
N VAL A 138 -23.38 -1.79 2.35
CA VAL A 138 -22.38 -1.28 3.29
C VAL A 138 -21.19 -2.22 3.27
N SER A 139 -20.12 -1.82 2.59
CA SER A 139 -18.89 -2.61 2.50
C SER A 139 -17.90 -2.20 3.58
N TYR A 140 -17.23 -3.16 4.20
CA TYR A 140 -16.06 -2.87 5.03
C TYR A 140 -14.89 -2.37 4.16
N VAL A 141 -13.95 -1.62 4.75
CA VAL A 141 -12.80 -1.05 4.01
C VAL A 141 -11.95 -2.16 3.38
N ASN A 142 -11.88 -3.33 4.03
CA ASN A 142 -11.21 -4.54 3.54
C ASN A 142 -12.02 -5.21 2.41
N THR A 143 -12.14 -4.52 1.28
CA THR A 143 -12.78 -4.97 0.03
C THR A 143 -11.99 -4.40 -1.14
N THR A 144 -12.12 -4.96 -2.33
CA THR A 144 -11.42 -4.42 -3.51
C THR A 144 -12.03 -3.07 -3.95
N ALA A 145 -11.26 -2.27 -4.70
CA ALA A 145 -11.79 -1.07 -5.35
C ALA A 145 -13.01 -1.37 -6.25
N ALA A 146 -13.00 -2.53 -6.92
CA ALA A 146 -14.11 -2.96 -7.78
C ALA A 146 -15.41 -3.20 -6.98
N VAL A 147 -15.31 -3.80 -5.79
CA VAL A 147 -16.46 -3.99 -4.89
C VAL A 147 -16.97 -2.64 -4.35
N LYS A 148 -16.07 -1.71 -4.00
CA LYS A 148 -16.43 -0.36 -3.52
C LYS A 148 -17.17 0.49 -4.55
N ALA A 149 -17.05 0.18 -5.84
CA ALA A 149 -17.65 0.94 -6.93
C ALA A 149 -19.13 0.59 -7.18
N LEU A 150 -19.65 -0.44 -6.54
CA LEU A 150 -21.03 -0.93 -6.66
C LEU A 150 -21.87 -0.49 -5.46
#